data_AF-A0A0B7N024-F1
#
_entry.id   AF-A0A0B7N024-F1
#
_cell.length_a   1.000
_cell.length_b   1.000
_cell.length_c   1.000
_cell.angle_alpha   90.00
_cell.angle_beta   90.00
_cell.angle_gamma   90.00
#
_symmetry.space_group_name_H-M   'P 1'
#
loop_
_entity.id
_entity.type
_entity.pdbx_description
1 polymer ?
#
loop_
_entity_poly.entity_id
_entity_poly.type
_entity_poly.pdbx_seq_one_letter_code
_entity_poly.pdbx_strand_id
1 'polypeptide(L)'
;MIAQPGQNLHAVYGAAGTGKSFLLNMLKHKFITMGYHPVVLAPTGIAAYTAGGQTIDRFFGLNMHQQHTYNPVRVDDYLKVNPKTVLLIDECSMLSAQKLEEIHNQATIATENNEIFGGLKTVFF
;
A
#
# COMPACT_ATOMS: atom_id res chain seq x y z
N MET A 1 -16.78 -1.88 -9.01
CA MET A 1 -16.85 -0.51 -9.58
C MET A 1 -15.54 0.18 -9.23
N ILE A 2 -14.78 0.69 -10.20
CA ILE A 2 -13.54 1.46 -9.92
C ILE A 2 -13.94 2.92 -9.73
N ALA A 3 -13.86 3.44 -8.51
CA ALA A 3 -13.96 4.87 -8.26
C ALA A 3 -12.59 5.53 -8.50
N GLN A 4 -12.55 6.68 -9.19
CA GLN A 4 -11.31 7.42 -9.44
C GLN A 4 -11.32 8.79 -8.72
N PRO A 5 -10.74 8.91 -7.52
CA PRO A 5 -10.30 10.19 -6.98
C PRO A 5 -8.83 10.42 -7.37
N GLY A 6 -8.56 11.20 -8.40
CA GLY A 6 -7.18 11.57 -8.83
C GLY A 6 -6.46 10.47 -9.64
N GLN A 7 -5.61 10.87 -10.59
CA GLN A 7 -5.00 9.97 -11.62
C GLN A 7 -4.16 8.79 -11.06
N ASN A 8 -3.92 8.74 -9.75
CA ASN A 8 -3.09 7.75 -9.08
C ASN A 8 -3.82 6.94 -7.99
N LEU A 9 -5.11 7.16 -7.74
CA LEU A 9 -5.85 6.42 -6.70
C LEU A 9 -7.06 5.69 -7.30
N HIS A 10 -7.12 4.39 -7.01
CA HIS A 10 -8.19 3.50 -7.44
C HIS A 10 -8.67 2.64 -6.27
N ALA A 11 -9.93 2.25 -6.29
CA ALA A 11 -10.46 1.30 -5.33
C ALA A 11 -11.31 0.24 -6.04
N VAL A 12 -11.14 -1.02 -5.64
CA VAL A 12 -11.84 -2.19 -6.15
C VAL A 12 -12.68 -2.76 -5.02
N TYR A 13 -14.00 -2.67 -5.16
CA TYR A 13 -14.94 -3.25 -4.21
C TYR A 13 -15.71 -4.42 -4.83
N GLY A 14 -16.03 -5.41 -4.00
CA GLY A 14 -16.82 -6.58 -4.35
C GLY A 14 -17.04 -7.49 -3.15
N ALA A 15 -18.08 -8.30 -3.19
CA ALA A 15 -18.37 -9.26 -2.12
C ALA A 15 -17.23 -10.29 -1.93
N ALA A 16 -17.29 -11.08 -0.86
CA ALA A 16 -16.41 -12.23 -0.70
C ALA A 16 -16.57 -13.19 -1.89
N GLY A 17 -15.47 -13.78 -2.37
CA GLY A 17 -15.49 -14.74 -3.47
C GLY A 17 -15.60 -14.15 -4.88
N THR A 18 -15.65 -12.81 -5.06
CA THR A 18 -15.73 -12.19 -6.40
C THR A 18 -14.38 -12.07 -7.12
N GLY A 19 -13.31 -12.72 -6.63
CA GLY A 19 -12.00 -12.73 -7.28
C GLY A 19 -11.11 -11.50 -7.05
N LYS A 20 -11.33 -10.69 -6.00
CA LYS A 20 -10.49 -9.52 -5.70
C LYS A 20 -9.01 -9.86 -5.53
N SER A 21 -8.69 -10.92 -4.77
CA SER A 21 -7.31 -11.38 -4.59
C SER A 21 -6.69 -11.90 -5.89
N PHE A 22 -7.49 -12.50 -6.78
CA PHE A 22 -7.04 -12.87 -8.13
C PHE A 22 -6.68 -11.63 -8.95
N LEU A 23 -7.53 -10.61 -8.92
CA LEU A 23 -7.27 -9.34 -9.60
C LEU A 23 -6.04 -8.61 -9.04
N LEU A 24 -5.85 -8.61 -7.71
CA LEU A 24 -4.66 -8.05 -7.06
C LEU A 24 -3.39 -8.72 -7.60
N ASN A 25 -3.36 -10.05 -7.64
CA ASN A 25 -2.21 -10.79 -8.17
C ASN A 25 -1.97 -10.51 -9.65
N MET A 26 -3.02 -10.44 -10.47
CA MET A 26 -2.90 -10.07 -11.88
C MET A 26 -2.33 -8.67 -12.05
N LEU A 27 -2.80 -7.69 -11.27
CA LEU A 27 -2.31 -6.31 -11.31
C LEU A 27 -0.85 -6.22 -10.83
N LYS A 28 -0.47 -6.94 -9.77
CA LYS A 28 0.92 -7.07 -9.32
C LYS A 28 1.83 -7.52 -10.46
N HIS A 29 1.49 -8.60 -11.14
CA HIS A 29 2.27 -9.08 -12.29
C HIS A 29 2.32 -8.05 -13.42
N LYS A 30 1.17 -7.42 -13.73
CA LYS A 30 1.11 -6.39 -14.78
C LYS A 30 2.02 -5.20 -14.47
N PHE A 31 2.01 -4.69 -13.25
CA PHE A 31 2.90 -3.60 -12.83
C PHE A 31 4.38 -3.96 -12.96
N ILE A 32 4.76 -5.17 -12.54
CA ILE A 32 6.14 -5.67 -12.71
C ILE A 32 6.53 -5.66 -14.19
N THR A 33 5.68 -6.17 -15.08
CA THR A 33 5.97 -6.18 -16.54
C THR A 33 6.09 -4.78 -17.14
N MET A 34 5.51 -3.76 -16.50
CA MET A 34 5.59 -2.36 -16.91
C MET A 34 6.78 -1.61 -16.26
N GLY A 35 7.61 -2.30 -15.47
CA GLY A 35 8.76 -1.71 -14.77
C GLY A 35 8.38 -0.90 -13.54
N TYR A 36 7.22 -1.19 -12.93
CA TYR A 36 6.83 -0.66 -11.61
C TYR A 36 7.20 -1.64 -10.50
N HIS A 37 7.26 -1.13 -9.27
CA HIS A 37 7.53 -1.90 -8.06
C HIS A 37 6.26 -2.00 -7.20
N PRO A 38 5.39 -3.00 -7.44
CA PRO A 38 4.19 -3.16 -6.62
C PRO A 38 4.55 -3.70 -5.23
N VAL A 39 4.07 -3.02 -4.21
CA VAL A 39 4.15 -3.42 -2.80
C VAL A 39 2.76 -3.82 -2.34
N VAL A 40 2.60 -5.09 -1.96
CA VAL A 40 1.34 -5.60 -1.41
C VAL A 40 1.32 -5.36 0.10
N LEU A 41 0.28 -4.69 0.56
CA LEU A 41 0.09 -4.27 1.94
C LEU A 41 -1.26 -4.77 2.45
N ALA A 42 -1.33 -5.10 3.73
CA ALA A 42 -2.61 -5.37 4.40
C ALA A 42 -2.59 -4.90 5.87
N PRO A 43 -3.76 -4.75 6.53
CA PRO A 43 -3.87 -4.28 7.91
C PRO A 43 -3.35 -5.29 8.95
N THR A 44 -3.45 -6.60 8.68
CA THR A 44 -3.07 -7.66 9.63
C THR A 44 -2.01 -8.59 9.06
N GLY A 45 -1.25 -9.25 9.96
CA GLY A 45 -0.18 -10.17 9.57
C GLY A 45 -0.67 -11.36 8.74
N ILE A 46 -1.84 -11.92 9.09
CA ILE A 46 -2.42 -13.07 8.36
C ILE A 46 -2.89 -12.64 6.96
N ALA A 47 -3.56 -11.49 6.83
CA ALA A 47 -3.97 -10.96 5.54
C ALA A 47 -2.76 -10.64 4.66
N ALA A 48 -1.75 -9.98 5.21
CA ALA A 48 -0.51 -9.65 4.51
C ALA A 48 0.22 -10.91 4.02
N TYR A 49 0.32 -11.93 4.88
CA TYR A 49 0.93 -13.22 4.52
C TYR A 49 0.16 -13.89 3.37
N THR A 50 -1.17 -13.94 3.46
CA THR A 50 -2.04 -14.56 2.46
C THR A 50 -1.96 -13.85 1.10
N ALA A 51 -1.87 -12.52 1.10
CA ALA A 51 -1.71 -11.70 -0.10
C ALA A 51 -0.27 -11.71 -0.65
N GLY A 52 0.69 -12.35 0.03
CA GLY A 52 2.10 -12.38 -0.38
C GLY A 52 2.78 -11.01 -0.27
N GLY A 53 2.48 -10.29 0.81
CA GLY A 53 2.94 -8.93 1.11
C GLY A 53 3.39 -8.77 2.56
N GLN A 54 3.28 -7.54 3.08
CA GLN A 54 3.62 -7.20 4.47
C GLN A 54 2.55 -6.30 5.09
N THR A 55 2.59 -6.09 6.40
CA THR A 55 1.64 -5.18 7.04
C THR A 55 1.94 -3.73 6.68
N ILE A 56 0.89 -2.91 6.61
CA ILE A 56 0.98 -1.46 6.42
C ILE A 56 1.92 -0.86 7.47
N ASP A 57 1.76 -1.27 8.72
CA ASP A 57 2.56 -0.78 9.84
C ASP A 57 4.05 -1.08 9.69
N ARG A 58 4.39 -2.26 9.15
CA ARG A 58 5.79 -2.63 8.90
C ARG A 58 6.38 -1.81 7.76
N PHE A 59 5.64 -1.63 6.67
CA PHE A 59 6.13 -0.88 5.52
C PHE A 59 6.32 0.60 5.82
N PHE A 60 5.34 1.25 6.45
CA PHE A 60 5.38 2.69 6.78
C PHE A 60 6.04 3.00 8.14
N GLY A 61 6.39 1.98 8.94
CA GLY A 61 6.99 2.19 10.25
C GLY A 61 6.05 2.81 11.31
N LEU A 62 4.73 2.57 11.21
CA LEU A 62 3.72 3.26 12.03
C LEU A 62 3.69 2.83 13.51
N ASN A 63 4.14 1.62 13.85
CA ASN A 63 4.05 1.07 15.22
C ASN A 63 5.37 1.16 16.02
N MET A 64 6.26 2.08 15.68
CA MET A 64 7.60 2.21 16.31
C MET A 64 7.56 2.75 17.76
N HIS A 65 6.38 2.98 18.34
CA HIS A 65 6.23 3.34 19.76
C HIS A 65 6.46 2.17 20.73
N GLN A 66 6.50 0.94 20.24
CA GLN A 66 7.03 -0.20 21.00
C GLN A 66 8.52 -0.28 20.74
N GLN A 67 9.29 0.22 21.71
CA GLN A 67 10.75 0.11 21.75
C GLN A 67 11.15 -1.32 21.34
N HIS A 68 12.19 -1.46 20.52
CA HIS A 68 12.79 -2.72 20.03
C HIS A 68 12.34 -3.31 18.69
N THR A 69 11.64 -2.59 17.81
CA THR A 69 11.51 -3.07 16.41
C THR A 69 12.45 -2.28 15.50
N TYR A 70 13.62 -2.85 15.23
CA TYR A 70 14.56 -2.33 14.23
C TYR A 70 13.90 -2.36 12.84
N ASN A 71 13.70 -1.18 12.22
CA ASN A 71 13.39 -1.09 10.80
C ASN A 71 14.68 -0.83 10.03
N PRO A 72 15.27 -1.83 9.34
CA PRO A 72 16.53 -1.66 8.61
C PRO A 72 16.42 -0.67 7.44
N VAL A 73 15.21 -0.42 6.94
CA VAL A 73 14.98 0.43 5.77
C VAL A 73 13.84 1.39 6.07
N ARG A 74 14.17 2.67 6.19
CA ARG A 74 13.14 3.70 6.31
C ARG A 74 12.36 3.75 5.00
N VAL A 75 11.05 3.99 5.07
CA VAL A 75 10.18 4.02 3.87
C VAL A 75 10.69 5.05 2.83
N ASP A 76 11.32 6.14 3.26
CA ASP A 76 11.95 7.11 2.38
C ASP A 76 13.15 6.53 1.60
N ASP A 77 14.02 5.75 2.24
CA ASP A 77 15.13 5.07 1.55
C ASP A 77 14.61 4.07 0.51
N TYR A 78 13.58 3.30 0.87
CA TYR A 78 12.94 2.37 -0.07
C TYR A 78 12.37 3.10 -1.29
N LEU A 79 11.61 4.19 -1.08
CA LEU A 79 10.96 4.93 -2.17
C LEU A 79 11.97 5.72 -3.03
N LYS A 80 13.09 6.19 -2.45
CA LYS A 80 14.21 6.79 -3.21
C LYS A 80 14.83 5.80 -4.19
N VAL A 81 15.02 4.55 -3.78
CA VAL A 81 15.57 3.49 -4.64
C VAL A 81 14.53 2.93 -5.61
N ASN A 82 13.24 2.98 -5.25
CA ASN A 82 12.13 2.45 -6.04
C ASN A 82 11.12 3.56 -6.41
N PRO A 83 11.49 4.55 -7.25
CA PRO A 83 10.64 5.72 -7.53
C PRO A 83 9.35 5.37 -8.28
N LYS A 84 9.25 4.17 -8.87
CA LYS A 84 8.04 3.65 -9.53
C LYS A 84 7.24 2.70 -8.62
N THR A 85 7.19 3.00 -7.32
CA THR A 85 6.43 2.18 -6.37
C THR A 85 4.92 2.30 -6.61
N VAL A 86 4.21 1.18 -6.48
CA VAL A 86 2.76 1.10 -6.52
C VAL A 86 2.28 0.41 -5.25
N LEU A 87 1.36 1.02 -4.51
CA LEU A 87 0.76 0.46 -3.31
C LEU A 87 -0.48 -0.36 -3.69
N LEU A 88 -0.47 -1.65 -3.38
CA LEU A 88 -1.62 -2.54 -3.52
C LEU A 88 -2.09 -2.91 -2.11
N ILE A 89 -3.18 -2.32 -1.65
CA ILE A 89 -3.65 -2.44 -0.26
C ILE A 89 -4.88 -3.34 -0.23
N ASP A 90 -4.70 -4.56 0.28
CA ASP A 90 -5.77 -5.54 0.45
C ASP A 90 -6.49 -5.34 1.80
N GLU A 91 -7.70 -5.88 1.92
CA GLU A 91 -8.56 -5.75 3.10
C GLU A 91 -8.78 -4.29 3.53
N CYS A 92 -8.99 -3.38 2.56
CA CYS A 92 -9.07 -1.95 2.84
C CYS A 92 -10.26 -1.60 3.76
N SER A 93 -11.28 -2.46 3.80
CA SER A 93 -12.46 -2.31 4.67
C SER A 93 -12.13 -2.30 6.17
N MET A 94 -10.96 -2.83 6.57
CA MET A 94 -10.52 -2.82 7.96
C MET A 94 -9.76 -1.54 8.34
N LEU A 95 -9.51 -0.63 7.39
CA LEU A 95 -8.78 0.61 7.64
C LEU A 95 -9.70 1.69 8.21
N SER A 96 -9.32 2.23 9.36
CA SER A 96 -9.96 3.43 9.91
C SER A 96 -9.51 4.68 9.14
N ALA A 97 -10.29 5.76 9.23
CA ALA A 97 -9.91 7.06 8.67
C ALA A 97 -8.56 7.55 9.21
N GLN A 98 -8.33 7.38 10.52
CA GLN A 98 -7.03 7.69 11.15
C GLN A 98 -5.89 6.89 10.50
N LYS A 99 -6.11 5.59 10.22
CA LYS A 99 -5.08 4.77 9.59
C LYS A 99 -4.75 5.23 8.17
N LEU A 100 -5.76 5.65 7.42
CA LEU A 100 -5.57 6.22 6.08
C LEU A 100 -4.79 7.55 6.14
N GLU A 101 -5.06 8.38 7.14
CA GLU A 101 -4.32 9.62 7.39
C GLU A 101 -2.86 9.35 7.78
N GLU A 102 -2.59 8.37 8.64
CA GLU A 102 -1.24 7.92 8.98
C GLU A 102 -0.45 7.47 7.74
N ILE A 103 -1.07 6.65 6.89
CA ILE A 103 -0.49 6.20 5.61
C ILE A 103 -0.20 7.39 4.69
N HIS A 104 -1.17 8.30 4.55
CA HIS A 104 -1.02 9.50 3.73
C HIS A 104 0.17 10.36 4.20
N ASN A 105 0.23 10.67 5.49
CA ASN A 105 1.27 11.50 6.07
C ASN A 105 2.66 10.88 5.89
N GLN A 106 2.81 9.57 6.15
CA GLN A 106 4.11 8.91 5.95
C GLN A 106 4.52 8.87 4.47
N ALA A 107 3.58 8.63 3.55
CA ALA A 107 3.88 8.64 2.13
C ALA A 107 4.32 10.04 1.65
N THR A 108 3.62 11.09 2.09
CA THR A 108 3.96 12.49 1.80
C THR A 108 5.35 12.86 2.31
N ILE A 109 5.68 12.47 3.55
CA ILE A 109 7.02 12.70 4.12
C ILE A 109 8.08 11.94 3.33
N ALA A 110 7.83 10.67 3.00
CA ALA A 110 8.82 9.81 2.37
C ALA A 110 9.10 10.15 0.90
N THR A 111 8.14 10.80 0.23
CA THR A 111 8.23 11.21 -1.18
C THR A 111 8.51 12.70 -1.37
N GLU A 112 8.46 13.49 -0.29
CA GLU A 112 8.49 14.96 -0.33
C GLU A 112 7.42 15.55 -1.27
N ASN A 113 6.26 14.90 -1.38
CA ASN A 113 5.17 15.25 -2.28
C ASN A 113 3.82 15.31 -1.54
N ASN A 114 3.12 16.44 -1.61
CA ASN A 114 1.85 16.66 -0.92
C ASN A 114 0.61 16.13 -1.67
N GLU A 115 0.78 15.47 -2.82
CA GLU A 115 -0.32 14.77 -3.48
C GLU A 115 -0.84 13.59 -2.64
N ILE A 116 -2.06 13.13 -2.95
CA ILE A 116 -2.68 12.00 -2.28
C ILE A 116 -1.71 10.80 -2.23
N PHE A 117 -1.36 10.36 -1.02
CA PHE A 117 -0.41 9.28 -0.74
C PHE A 117 0.99 9.53 -1.34
N GLY A 118 1.49 10.76 -1.28
CA GLY A 118 2.80 11.10 -1.82
C GLY A 118 2.88 11.08 -3.35
N GLY A 119 1.73 11.11 -4.03
CA GLY A 119 1.62 10.91 -5.48
C GLY A 119 1.88 9.45 -5.92
N LEU A 120 2.02 8.51 -4.98
CA LEU A 120 2.18 7.10 -5.29
C LEU A 120 0.91 6.53 -5.92
N LYS A 121 1.09 5.71 -6.96
CA LYS A 121 -0.03 4.92 -7.49
C LYS A 121 -0.52 3.97 -6.41
N THR A 122 -1.79 4.07 -6.06
CA THR A 122 -2.39 3.35 -4.94
C THR A 122 -3.69 2.69 -5.38
N VAL A 123 -3.82 1.40 -5.11
CA VAL A 123 -5.02 0.60 -5.41
C VAL A 123 -5.48 -0.09 -4.14
N PHE A 124 -6.70 0.21 -3.70
CA PHE A 124 -7.37 -0.47 -2.59
C PHE A 124 -8.23 -1.64 -3.10
N PHE A 125 -8.26 -2.75 -2.36
CA PHE A 125 -9.05 -3.95 -2.62
C PHE A 125 -9.92 -4.35 -1.43
#